data_AF-A0A076PYN2-F1
#
_entry.id   AF-A0A076PYN2-F1
#
_cell.length_a   1.000
_cell.length_b   1.000
_cell.length_c   1.000
_cell.angle_alpha   90.00
_cell.angle_beta   90.00
_cell.angle_gamma   90.00
#
_symmetry.space_group_name_H-M   'P 1'
#
loop_
_entity.id
_entity.type
_entity.pdbx_description
1 polymer ?
#
loop_
_entity_poly.entity_id
_entity_poly.type
_entity_poly.pdbx_seq_one_letter_code
_entity_poly.pdbx_strand_id
1 'polypeptide(L)'
;AAYALPCYDEPGYKAKFDVTIRRPLGYKSWFCTRQRITRPSTTGYEEDEYHTTPEMSTYLLALIVAEYDSLATLDADNRVLHEVIARPGAIINGQAAYAQRAGQDLLAEMSDHTDFDFYKQDENLKMTQAAIPDFGAGAM
;
A
#
# COMPACT_ATOMS: atom_id res chain seq x y z
N ALA A 1 -3.70 8.73 13.78
CA ALA A 1 -2.25 8.60 13.52
C ALA A 1 -1.37 8.97 14.74
N ALA A 2 -1.86 9.77 15.69
CA ALA A 2 -1.09 10.28 16.82
C ALA A 2 -0.40 9.22 17.71
N TYR A 3 -0.90 7.99 17.73
CA TYR A 3 -0.28 6.88 18.46
C TYR A 3 0.91 6.24 17.75
N ALA A 4 1.04 6.44 16.43
CA ALA A 4 2.11 5.86 15.62
C ALA A 4 3.28 6.83 15.43
N LEU A 5 2.99 8.11 15.23
CA LEU A 5 4.00 9.17 15.11
C LEU A 5 3.48 10.51 15.67
N PRO A 6 4.34 11.34 16.28
CA PRO A 6 3.97 12.72 16.64
C PRO A 6 3.56 13.51 15.39
N CYS A 7 2.30 13.95 15.33
CA CYS A 7 1.75 14.68 14.19
C CYS A 7 0.57 15.57 14.60
N TYR A 8 0.21 16.51 13.71
CA TYR A 8 -1.05 17.25 13.80
C TYR A 8 -2.19 16.37 13.28
N ASP A 9 -2.77 15.55 14.16
CA ASP A 9 -3.73 14.50 13.79
C ASP A 9 -5.16 15.03 13.61
N GLU A 10 -5.32 16.03 12.74
CA GLU A 10 -6.63 16.54 12.32
C GLU A 10 -6.75 16.48 10.78
N PRO A 11 -7.93 16.13 10.22
CA PRO A 11 -8.09 15.96 8.77
C PRO A 11 -7.72 17.20 7.94
N GLY A 12 -7.87 18.41 8.51
CA GLY A 12 -7.55 19.67 7.85
C GLY A 12 -6.05 19.93 7.67
N TYR A 13 -5.19 19.30 8.47
CA TYR A 13 -3.73 19.45 8.37
C TYR A 13 -3.16 18.39 7.43
N LYS A 14 -3.32 18.61 6.14
CA LYS A 14 -2.75 17.74 5.12
C LYS A 14 -1.26 18.00 4.94
N ALA A 15 -0.53 16.95 4.58
CA ALA A 15 0.89 17.01 4.29
C ALA A 15 1.28 15.95 3.26
N LYS A 16 2.51 16.08 2.74
CA LYS A 16 3.18 15.03 1.98
C LYS A 16 4.08 14.24 2.92
N PHE A 17 4.20 12.93 2.69
CA PHE A 17 4.98 12.04 3.54
C PHE A 17 6.09 11.35 2.74
N ASP A 18 7.34 11.56 3.19
CA ASP A 18 8.50 10.79 2.78
C ASP A 18 8.75 9.70 3.83
N VAL A 19 8.66 8.44 3.41
CA VAL A 19 8.70 7.30 4.34
C VAL A 19 9.77 6.29 3.92
N THR A 20 10.58 5.89 4.89
CA THR A 20 11.50 4.76 4.80
C THR A 20 11.14 3.75 5.89
N ILE A 21 10.99 2.49 5.51
CA ILE A 21 10.67 1.41 6.43
C ILE A 21 11.89 0.50 6.55
N ARG A 22 12.47 0.43 7.75
CA ARG A 22 13.49 -0.59 8.07
C ARG A 22 12.78 -1.88 8.49
N ARG A 23 13.04 -2.96 7.77
CA ARG A 23 12.44 -4.28 8.02
C ARG A 23 13.51 -5.39 8.14
N PRO A 24 13.24 -6.47 8.89
CA PRO A 24 14.12 -7.63 8.91
C PRO A 24 14.24 -8.29 7.53
N LEU A 25 15.36 -8.97 7.28
CA LEU A 25 15.48 -9.85 6.11
C LEU A 25 14.38 -10.91 6.09
N GLY A 26 13.87 -11.24 4.92
CA GLY A 26 12.77 -12.20 4.73
C GLY A 26 11.35 -11.62 4.87
N TYR A 27 11.22 -10.43 5.48
CA TYR A 27 9.97 -9.67 5.48
C TYR A 27 9.89 -8.80 4.24
N LYS A 28 8.67 -8.39 3.86
CA LYS A 28 8.41 -7.34 2.88
C LYS A 28 7.72 -6.17 3.59
N SER A 29 7.80 -4.97 3.01
CA SER A 29 7.04 -3.83 3.49
C SER A 29 6.09 -3.31 2.41
N TRP A 30 5.04 -2.62 2.83
CA TRP A 30 4.12 -1.89 1.97
C TRP A 30 3.79 -0.53 2.56
N PHE A 31 3.58 0.44 1.68
CA PHE A 31 3.16 1.79 1.99
C PHE A 31 2.17 2.29 0.92
N CYS A 32 1.62 3.49 1.12
CA CYS A 32 0.63 4.12 0.24
C CYS A 32 1.11 4.31 -1.22
N THR A 33 2.42 4.48 -1.42
CA THR A 33 3.04 4.68 -2.74
C THR A 33 3.88 3.48 -3.15
N ARG A 34 4.35 3.48 -4.39
CA ARG A 34 5.32 2.51 -4.89
C ARG A 34 6.64 2.63 -4.12
N GLN A 35 7.30 1.49 -3.94
CA GLN A 35 8.64 1.44 -3.38
C GLN A 35 9.64 1.98 -4.41
N ARG A 36 10.48 2.92 -3.99
CA ARG A 36 11.52 3.53 -4.83
C ARG A 36 12.76 2.67 -4.89
N ILE A 37 13.26 2.24 -3.74
CA ILE A 37 14.50 1.47 -3.64
C ILE A 37 14.58 0.70 -2.31
N THR A 38 15.17 -0.49 -2.33
CA THR A 38 15.61 -1.20 -1.14
C THR A 38 17.11 -1.05 -0.98
N ARG A 39 17.57 -0.74 0.24
CA ARG A 39 19.01 -0.62 0.56
C ARG A 39 19.37 -1.53 1.75
N PRO A 40 20.59 -2.09 1.79
CA PRO A 40 21.10 -2.73 2.99
C PRO A 40 21.12 -1.75 4.16
N SER A 41 20.75 -2.22 5.35
CA SER A 41 20.81 -1.44 6.59
C SER A 41 21.74 -2.14 7.61
N THR A 42 21.48 -1.96 8.91
CA THR A 42 22.17 -2.70 9.97
C THR A 42 22.05 -4.21 9.78
N THR A 43 23.00 -4.99 10.33
CA THR A 43 23.04 -6.45 10.18
C THR A 43 21.68 -7.11 10.43
N GLY A 44 21.18 -7.84 9.42
CA GLY A 44 19.88 -8.51 9.48
C GLY A 44 18.68 -7.68 9.02
N TYR A 45 18.88 -6.45 8.56
CA TYR A 45 17.81 -5.53 8.13
C TYR A 45 18.07 -4.91 6.75
N GLU A 46 16.98 -4.54 6.09
CA GLU A 46 16.94 -3.72 4.88
C GLU A 46 16.06 -2.51 5.11
N GLU A 47 16.27 -1.45 4.32
CA GLU A 47 15.46 -0.24 4.29
C GLU A 47 14.77 -0.10 2.94
N ASP A 48 13.45 -0.07 2.96
CA ASP A 48 12.63 0.24 1.79
C ASP A 48 12.25 1.71 1.83
N GLU A 49 12.76 2.47 0.86
CA GLU A 49 12.42 3.88 0.66
C GLU A 49 11.26 3.98 -0.33
N TYR A 50 10.23 4.73 0.02
CA TYR A 50 9.03 4.92 -0.80
C TYR A 50 9.02 6.29 -1.49
N HIS A 51 8.28 6.40 -2.58
CA HIS A 51 8.01 7.70 -3.20
C HIS A 51 7.16 8.59 -2.28
N THR A 52 7.39 9.89 -2.32
CA THR A 52 6.60 10.88 -1.56
C THR A 52 5.11 10.73 -1.87
N THR A 53 4.26 10.78 -0.85
CA THR A 53 2.80 10.76 -1.08
C THR A 53 2.30 12.06 -1.72
N PRO A 54 1.13 12.02 -2.40
CA PRO A 54 0.32 13.21 -2.58
C PRO A 54 -0.04 13.87 -1.24
N GLU A 55 -0.56 15.09 -1.30
CA GLU A 55 -1.06 15.78 -0.11
C GLU A 55 -2.29 15.06 0.46
N MET A 56 -2.16 14.52 1.68
CA MET A 56 -3.18 13.69 2.31
C MET A 56 -3.25 13.95 3.82
N SER A 57 -4.38 13.59 4.43
CA SER A 57 -4.57 13.68 5.88
C SER A 57 -3.87 12.51 6.59
N THR A 58 -3.42 12.74 7.83
CA THR A 58 -2.64 11.77 8.62
C THR A 58 -3.35 10.43 8.84
N TYR A 59 -4.68 10.41 8.92
CA TYR A 59 -5.45 9.20 9.19
C TYR A 59 -5.42 8.17 8.03
N LEU A 60 -5.00 8.59 6.83
CA LEU A 60 -4.86 7.71 5.66
C LEU A 60 -3.46 7.08 5.56
N LEU A 61 -2.53 7.46 6.44
CA LEU A 61 -1.18 6.91 6.44
C LEU A 61 -1.23 5.45 6.90
N ALA A 62 -0.80 4.54 6.02
CA ALA A 62 -0.81 3.11 6.27
C ALA A 62 0.52 2.48 5.86
N LEU A 63 1.09 1.66 6.76
CA LEU A 63 2.30 0.89 6.52
C LEU A 63 2.12 -0.54 7.03
N ILE A 64 2.69 -1.51 6.32
CA ILE A 64 2.64 -2.92 6.66
C ILE A 64 4.05 -3.50 6.57
N VAL A 65 4.45 -4.33 7.53
CA VAL A 65 5.65 -5.17 7.46
C VAL A 65 5.23 -6.60 7.77
N ALA A 66 5.33 -7.50 6.79
CA ALA A 66 4.84 -8.86 6.92
C ALA A 66 5.51 -9.84 5.95
N GLU A 67 5.43 -11.13 6.30
CA GLU A 67 5.74 -12.26 5.42
C GLU A 67 4.51 -12.56 4.55
N TYR A 68 4.10 -11.61 3.71
CA TYR A 68 2.97 -11.76 2.80
C TYR A 68 3.43 -12.02 1.37
N ASP A 69 2.53 -12.64 0.62
CA ASP A 69 2.61 -12.72 -0.83
C ASP A 69 1.58 -11.79 -1.47
N SER A 70 1.83 -11.46 -2.73
CA SER A 70 1.06 -10.51 -3.50
C SER A 70 0.54 -11.16 -4.77
N LEU A 71 -0.75 -10.99 -5.06
CA LEU A 71 -1.33 -11.19 -6.38
C LEU A 71 -1.46 -9.81 -7.03
N ALA A 72 -0.56 -9.49 -7.95
CA ALA A 72 -0.44 -8.15 -8.53
C ALA A 72 -0.82 -8.10 -10.02
N THR A 73 -1.38 -6.97 -10.42
CA THR A 73 -1.47 -6.49 -11.80
C THR A 73 -0.40 -5.41 -11.99
N LEU A 74 0.35 -5.50 -13.08
CA LEU A 74 1.42 -4.56 -13.43
C LEU A 74 0.96 -3.63 -14.55
N ASP A 75 1.51 -2.41 -14.59
CA ASP A 75 1.37 -1.50 -15.71
C ASP A 75 2.34 -1.82 -16.86
N ALA A 76 2.30 -1.00 -17.92
CA ALA A 76 3.14 -1.18 -19.10
C ALA A 76 4.65 -1.08 -18.81
N ASP A 77 5.03 -0.40 -17.74
CA ASP A 77 6.42 -0.25 -17.29
C ASP A 77 6.81 -1.32 -16.24
N ASN A 78 5.99 -2.37 -16.11
CA ASN A 78 6.19 -3.48 -15.18
C ASN A 78 6.19 -3.04 -13.70
N ARG A 79 5.45 -1.96 -13.37
CA ARG A 79 5.29 -1.46 -12.00
C ARG A 79 3.94 -1.90 -11.45
N VAL A 80 3.87 -2.15 -10.14
CA VAL A 80 2.62 -2.59 -9.50
C VAL A 80 1.56 -1.51 -9.61
N LEU A 81 0.41 -1.85 -10.20
CA LEU A 81 -0.74 -0.96 -10.37
C LEU A 81 -1.84 -1.28 -9.34
N HIS A 82 -2.20 -2.55 -9.22
CA HIS A 82 -3.16 -3.05 -8.24
C HIS A 82 -2.67 -4.38 -7.67
N GLU A 83 -2.75 -4.56 -6.36
CA GLU A 83 -2.40 -5.84 -5.73
C GLU A 83 -3.30 -6.17 -4.55
N VAL A 84 -3.48 -7.48 -4.34
CA VAL A 84 -4.03 -8.04 -3.09
C VAL A 84 -2.90 -8.77 -2.38
N ILE A 85 -2.63 -8.37 -1.13
CA ILE A 85 -1.62 -8.96 -0.28
C ILE A 85 -2.26 -9.75 0.86
N ALA A 86 -1.73 -10.94 1.12
CA ALA A 86 -2.21 -11.79 2.18
C ALA A 86 -1.13 -12.77 2.63
N ARG A 87 -1.40 -13.52 3.70
CA ARG A 87 -0.55 -14.65 4.10
C ARG A 87 -0.36 -15.62 2.92
N PRO A 88 0.84 -16.22 2.74
CA PRO A 88 1.15 -17.07 1.59
C PRO A 88 0.10 -18.16 1.32
N GLY A 89 -0.39 -18.82 2.37
CA GLY A 89 -1.42 -19.86 2.23
C GLY A 89 -2.73 -19.35 1.61
N ALA A 90 -3.13 -18.10 1.85
CA ALA A 90 -4.33 -17.53 1.24
C ALA A 90 -4.13 -17.25 -0.26
N ILE A 91 -2.95 -16.75 -0.63
CA ILE A 91 -2.58 -16.51 -2.04
C ILE A 91 -2.49 -17.83 -2.80
N ILE A 92 -1.75 -18.82 -2.28
CA ILE A 92 -1.56 -20.14 -2.90
C ILE A 92 -2.88 -20.87 -3.09
N ASN A 93 -3.82 -20.74 -2.14
CA ASN A 93 -5.15 -21.33 -2.24
C ASN A 93 -6.13 -20.52 -3.10
N GLY A 94 -5.66 -19.46 -3.79
CA GLY A 94 -6.46 -18.67 -4.73
C GLY A 94 -7.49 -17.73 -4.08
N GLN A 95 -7.42 -17.49 -2.77
CA GLN A 95 -8.44 -16.71 -2.04
C GLN A 95 -8.43 -15.22 -2.42
N ALA A 96 -7.33 -14.71 -2.97
CA ALA A 96 -7.20 -13.32 -3.41
C ALA A 96 -7.79 -13.04 -4.80
N ALA A 97 -8.10 -14.07 -5.60
CA ALA A 97 -8.42 -13.90 -7.02
C ALA A 97 -9.70 -13.08 -7.26
N TYR A 98 -10.72 -13.26 -6.42
CA TYR A 98 -11.96 -12.48 -6.52
C TYR A 98 -11.72 -11.01 -6.14
N ALA A 99 -11.08 -10.77 -5.00
CA ALA A 99 -10.77 -9.41 -4.53
C ALA A 99 -9.90 -8.63 -5.54
N GLN A 100 -8.92 -9.31 -6.16
CA GLN A 100 -8.07 -8.69 -7.18
C GLN A 100 -8.88 -8.23 -8.40
N ARG A 101 -9.80 -9.08 -8.89
CA ARG A 101 -10.63 -8.74 -10.05
C ARG A 101 -11.65 -7.66 -9.71
N ALA A 102 -12.47 -7.91 -8.68
CA ALA A 102 -13.53 -7.00 -8.27
C ALA A 102 -12.98 -5.62 -7.85
N GLY A 103 -11.81 -5.58 -7.18
CA GLY A 103 -11.16 -4.33 -6.80
C GLY A 103 -10.78 -3.46 -8.00
N GLN A 104 -10.23 -4.07 -9.05
CA GLN A 104 -9.90 -3.36 -10.29
C GLN A 104 -11.16 -2.86 -11.00
N ASP A 105 -12.18 -3.71 -11.14
CA ASP A 105 -13.44 -3.34 -11.80
C ASP A 105 -14.14 -2.19 -11.07
N LEU A 106 -14.20 -2.25 -9.73
CA LEU A 106 -14.81 -1.20 -8.91
C LEU A 106 -14.00 0.11 -8.92
N LEU A 107 -12.67 0.04 -8.93
CA LEU A 107 -11.83 1.23 -9.02
C LEU A 107 -11.99 1.92 -10.37
N ALA A 108 -12.10 1.15 -11.46
CA ALA A 108 -12.39 1.67 -12.78
C ALA A 108 -13.76 2.35 -12.83
N GLU A 109 -14.81 1.65 -12.35
CA GLU A 109 -16.17 2.22 -12.28
C GLU A 109 -16.22 3.51 -11.46
N MET A 110 -15.54 3.55 -10.30
CA MET A 110 -15.48 4.77 -9.48
C MET A 110 -14.75 5.90 -10.18
N SER A 111 -13.70 5.61 -10.94
CA SER A 111 -12.96 6.61 -11.71
C SER A 111 -13.84 7.22 -12.80
N ASP A 112 -14.59 6.39 -13.52
CA ASP A 112 -15.54 6.83 -14.55
C ASP A 112 -16.72 7.60 -13.95
N HIS A 113 -17.28 7.10 -12.84
CA HIS A 113 -18.42 7.71 -12.17
C HIS A 113 -18.10 9.09 -11.59
N THR A 114 -16.89 9.28 -11.07
CA THR A 114 -16.46 10.53 -10.45
C THR A 114 -15.75 11.48 -11.41
N ASP A 115 -15.50 11.06 -12.65
CA ASP A 115 -14.63 11.74 -13.62
C ASP A 115 -13.25 12.06 -13.01
N PHE A 116 -12.75 11.15 -12.17
CA PHE A 116 -11.52 11.33 -11.42
C PHE A 116 -10.71 10.04 -11.34
N ASP A 117 -9.70 9.95 -12.21
CA ASP A 117 -8.84 8.77 -12.35
C ASP A 117 -7.84 8.67 -11.19
N PHE A 118 -7.96 7.60 -10.40
CA PHE A 118 -7.10 7.32 -9.26
C PHE A 118 -5.60 7.31 -9.63
N TYR A 119 -5.24 6.66 -10.73
CA TYR A 119 -3.84 6.47 -11.12
C TYR A 119 -3.20 7.71 -11.74
N LYS A 120 -4.01 8.70 -12.17
CA LYS A 120 -3.51 9.98 -12.68
C LYS A 120 -3.22 11.01 -11.59
N GLN A 121 -3.63 10.76 -10.35
CA GLN A 121 -3.37 11.68 -9.25
C GLN A 121 -1.88 11.82 -8.95
N ASP A 122 -1.12 10.72 -9.07
CA ASP A 122 0.34 10.69 -8.94
C ASP A 122 0.88 9.41 -9.59
N GLU A 123 1.99 9.53 -10.33
CA GLU A 123 2.60 8.42 -11.08
C GLU A 123 3.09 7.26 -10.20
N ASN A 124 3.29 7.52 -8.90
CA ASN A 124 3.79 6.55 -7.94
C ASN A 124 2.68 5.93 -7.08
N LEU A 125 1.41 6.28 -7.31
CA LEU A 125 0.31 5.62 -6.64
C LEU A 125 0.11 4.19 -7.16
N LYS A 126 -0.28 3.32 -6.23
CA LYS A 126 -0.75 1.96 -6.50
C LYS A 126 -1.94 1.67 -5.58
N MET A 127 -2.78 0.73 -5.97
CA MET A 127 -3.85 0.23 -5.10
C MET A 127 -3.40 -1.06 -4.44
N THR A 128 -3.42 -1.13 -3.12
CA THR A 128 -3.05 -2.32 -2.35
C THR A 128 -4.15 -2.66 -1.37
N GLN A 129 -4.76 -3.84 -1.54
CA GLN A 129 -5.70 -4.40 -0.58
C GLN A 129 -4.99 -5.43 0.28
N ALA A 130 -5.15 -5.36 1.60
CA ALA A 130 -4.46 -6.26 2.53
C ALA A 130 -5.43 -7.05 3.40
N ALA A 131 -5.26 -8.37 3.45
CA ALA A 131 -6.02 -9.24 4.36
C ALA A 131 -5.32 -9.33 5.72
N ILE A 132 -5.69 -8.45 6.66
CA ILE A 132 -5.13 -8.40 8.01
C ILE A 132 -5.83 -9.42 8.93
N PRO A 133 -5.11 -10.39 9.55
CA PRO A 133 -5.72 -11.47 10.33
C PRO A 133 -6.45 -11.02 11.59
N ASP A 134 -5.95 -9.98 12.25
CA ASP A 134 -6.54 -9.39 13.46
C ASP A 134 -6.78 -7.90 13.19
N PHE A 135 -8.03 -7.59 12.86
CA PHE A 135 -8.43 -6.24 12.47
C PHE A 135 -9.75 -5.90 13.17
N GLY A 136 -9.74 -4.83 13.96
CA GLY A 136 -10.87 -4.46 14.81
C GLY A 136 -12.10 -3.92 14.06
N ALA A 137 -11.95 -3.58 12.78
CA ALA A 137 -13.01 -3.08 11.91
C ALA A 137 -13.27 -4.07 10.76
N GLY A 138 -14.23 -3.77 9.88
CA GLY A 138 -14.46 -4.56 8.66
C GLY A 138 -13.42 -4.30 7.56
N ALA A 139 -13.09 -3.02 7.36
CA ALA A 139 -12.06 -2.51 6.44
C ALA A 139 -11.70 -1.07 6.86
N MET A 140 -10.60 -0.53 6.33
CA MET A 140 -10.16 0.86 6.49
C MET A 140 -9.68 1.40 5.15
#